data_AF-A0A443YY10-F1
#
_entry.id   AF-A0A443YY10-F1
#
_cell.length_a   1.000
_cell.length_b   1.000
_cell.length_c   1.000
_cell.angle_alpha   90.00
_cell.angle_beta   90.00
_cell.angle_gamma   90.00
#
_symmetry.space_group_name_H-M   'P 1'
#
loop_
_entity.id
_entity.type
_entity.pdbx_description
1 polymer ?
#
loop_
_entity_poly.entity_id
_entity_poly.type
_entity_poly.pdbx_seq_one_letter_code
_entity_poly.pdbx_strand_id
1 'polypeptide(L)' 'MIFEHSFTSGIGIFYLLLTAIIHVVLAVAVYSDALSTRRAGKNIYLLNGFFWFILTLVAGIPSAALYWFVNKFDRA' A
#
# COMPACT_ATOMS: atom_id res chain seq x y z
N MET A 1 -24.30 -27.80 -12.91
CA MET A 1 -23.54 -27.01 -11.93
C MET A 1 -23.10 -25.69 -12.58
N ILE A 2 -24.05 -24.79 -12.90
CA ILE A 2 -23.80 -23.56 -13.71
C ILE A 2 -24.37 -22.29 -13.03
N PHE A 3 -25.09 -22.42 -11.91
CA PHE A 3 -25.79 -21.30 -11.28
C PHE A 3 -25.03 -20.58 -10.15
N GLU A 4 -23.83 -21.03 -9.78
CA GLU A 4 -23.02 -20.40 -8.70
C GLU A 4 -22.19 -19.19 -9.19
N HIS A 5 -21.98 -19.04 -10.51
CA HIS A 5 -21.11 -17.98 -11.07
C HIS A 5 -21.78 -16.61 -11.21
N SER A 6 -23.11 -16.51 -11.16
CA SER A 6 -23.82 -15.28 -11.48
C SER A 6 -24.03 -14.35 -10.29
N PHE A 7 -24.11 -14.90 -9.07
CA PHE A 7 -24.28 -14.12 -7.83
C PHE A 7 -22.94 -13.58 -7.28
N THR A 8 -21.82 -14.20 -7.67
CA THR A 8 -20.45 -13.83 -7.27
C THR A 8 -19.88 -12.66 -8.07
N SER A 9 -20.39 -12.37 -9.27
CA SER A 9 -19.82 -11.35 -10.16
C SER A 9 -19.84 -9.95 -9.56
N GLY A 10 -20.98 -9.51 -9.00
CA GLY A 10 -21.12 -8.15 -8.46
C GLY A 10 -20.29 -7.94 -7.19
N ILE A 11 -20.36 -8.88 -6.25
CA ILE A 11 -19.59 -8.84 -5.00
C ILE A 11 -18.09 -8.99 -5.28
N GLY A 12 -17.72 -9.85 -6.25
CA GLY A 12 -16.33 -10.05 -6.67
C GLY A 12 -15.72 -8.80 -7.31
N ILE A 13 -16.45 -8.14 -8.24
CA ILE A 13 -15.99 -6.88 -8.86
C ILE A 13 -15.88 -5.78 -7.79
N PHE A 14 -16.87 -5.65 -6.91
CA PHE A 14 -16.82 -4.70 -5.81
C PHE A 14 -15.61 -4.94 -4.90
N TYR A 15 -15.35 -6.19 -4.53
CA TYR A 15 -14.19 -6.56 -3.71
C TYR A 15 -12.86 -6.25 -4.40
N LEU A 16 -12.75 -6.51 -5.71
CA LEU A 16 -11.55 -6.18 -6.49
C LEU A 16 -11.32 -4.67 -6.57
N LEU A 17 -12.37 -3.89 -6.82
CA LEU A 17 -12.29 -2.43 -6.84
C LEU A 17 -11.89 -1.88 -5.47
N LEU A 18 -12.52 -2.36 -4.41
CA LEU A 18 -12.19 -1.96 -3.04
C LEU A 18 -10.73 -2.30 -2.72
N THR A 19 -10.29 -3.50 -3.06
CA THR A 19 -8.90 -3.95 -2.87
C THR A 19 -7.91 -3.07 -3.64
N ALA A 20 -8.19 -2.77 -4.90
CA ALA A 20 -7.36 -1.92 -5.74
C ALA A 20 -7.28 -0.48 -5.18
N ILE A 21 -8.41 0.09 -4.75
CA ILE A 21 -8.46 1.40 -4.12
C ILE A 21 -7.61 1.42 -2.85
N ILE A 22 -7.75 0.40 -1.98
CA ILE A 22 -6.96 0.29 -0.75
C ILE A 22 -5.46 0.22 -1.07
N HIS A 23 -5.05 -0.56 -2.08
CA HIS A 23 -3.65 -0.65 -2.50
C HIS A 23 -3.11 0.70 -2.98
N VAL A 24 -3.87 1.41 -3.81
CA VAL A 24 -3.47 2.73 -4.32
C VAL A 24 -3.38 3.75 -3.19
N VAL A 25 -4.37 3.79 -2.29
CA VAL A 25 -4.37 4.69 -1.12
C VAL A 25 -3.16 4.41 -0.23
N LEU A 26 -2.86 3.14 0.04
CA LEU A 26 -1.68 2.75 0.84
C LEU A 26 -0.39 3.17 0.16
N ALA A 27 -0.25 2.93 -1.15
CA ALA A 27 0.94 3.33 -1.88
C ALA A 27 1.14 4.85 -1.82
N VAL A 28 0.09 5.63 -2.07
CA VAL A 28 0.12 7.10 -1.98
C VAL A 28 0.45 7.58 -0.57
N ALA A 29 -0.10 6.93 0.47
CA ALA A 29 0.20 7.25 1.86
C ALA A 29 1.69 7.02 2.19
N VAL A 30 2.24 5.88 1.78
CA VAL A 30 3.67 5.55 1.93
C VAL A 30 4.54 6.58 1.21
N TYR A 31 4.20 6.92 -0.04
CA TYR A 31 4.95 7.92 -0.81
C TYR A 31 4.91 9.32 -0.17
N SER A 32 3.73 9.74 0.28
CA SER A 32 3.52 11.06 0.89
C SER A 32 4.26 11.18 2.22
N ASP A 33 4.21 10.14 3.06
CA ASP A 33 4.95 10.07 4.31
C ASP A 33 6.47 10.04 4.05
N ALA A 34 6.93 9.31 3.03
CA ALA A 34 8.34 9.28 2.66
C ALA A 34 8.83 10.65 2.15
N LEU A 35 8.03 11.34 1.35
CA LEU A 35 8.34 12.69 0.86
C LEU A 35 8.39 13.70 2.02
N SER A 36 7.44 13.62 2.95
CA SER A 36 7.42 14.45 4.16
C SER A 36 8.65 14.20 5.03
N THR A 37 8.99 12.92 5.27
CA THR A 37 10.17 12.52 6.04
C THR A 37 11.46 13.02 5.39
N ARG A 38 11.58 12.89 4.06
CA ARG A 38 12.72 13.42 3.31
C ARG A 38 12.83 14.95 3.42
N ARG A 39 11.70 15.67 3.34
CA ARG A 39 11.64 17.13 3.52
C ARG A 39 12.02 17.56 4.94
N ALA A 40 11.73 16.73 5.94
CA ALA A 40 12.17 16.94 7.32
C ALA A 40 13.67 16.63 7.55
N GLY A 41 14.45 16.39 6.48
CA GLY A 41 15.88 16.08 6.57
C GLY A 41 16.18 14.68 7.10
N LYS A 42 15.15 13.82 7.24
CA LYS A 42 15.29 12.45 7.72
C LYS A 42 15.48 11.48 6.56
N ASN A 43 16.33 10.47 6.77
CA ASN A 43 16.51 9.40 5.79
C ASN A 43 15.34 8.40 5.84
N ILE A 44 15.02 7.86 4.66
CA ILE A 44 14.17 6.68 4.48
C ILE A 44 15.09 5.45 4.47
N TYR A 45 14.77 4.45 5.27
CA TYR A 45 15.54 3.21 5.35
C TYR A 45 15.22 2.27 4.19
N LEU A 46 16.21 1.44 3.84
CA LEU A 46 16.22 0.39 2.81
C LEU A 46 16.12 0.88 1.36
N LEU A 47 15.11 1.70 1.05
CA LEU A 47 14.76 2.11 -0.30
C LEU A 47 14.32 3.59 -0.33
N ASN A 48 14.45 4.24 -1.48
CA ASN A 48 13.87 5.58 -1.68
C ASN A 48 12.32 5.50 -1.65
N GLY A 49 11.64 6.59 -1.28
CA GLY A 49 10.18 6.67 -1.18
C GLY A 49 9.43 6.22 -2.44
N PHE A 50 10.02 6.43 -3.64
CA PHE A 50 9.45 5.94 -4.89
C PHE A 50 9.46 4.41 -5.03
N PHE A 51 10.51 3.74 -4.56
CA PHE A 51 10.57 2.27 -4.59
C PHE A 51 9.60 1.67 -3.57
N TRP A 52 9.45 2.31 -2.41
CA TRP A 52 8.44 1.92 -1.42
C TRP A 52 6.99 2.06 -1.93
N PHE A 53 6.72 3.10 -2.73
CA PHE A 53 5.45 3.26 -3.44
C PHE A 53 5.16 2.07 -4.37
N ILE A 54 6.12 1.74 -5.25
CA ILE A 54 5.95 0.62 -6.19
C ILE A 54 5.79 -0.70 -5.43
N LEU A 55 6.61 -0.94 -4.41
CA LEU A 55 6.53 -2.16 -3.61
C LEU A 55 5.16 -2.30 -2.95
N THR A 56 4.57 -1.19 -2.51
CA THR A 56 3.23 -1.17 -1.91
C THR A 56 2.12 -1.40 -2.94
N LEU A 57 2.29 -0.97 -4.19
CA LEU A 57 1.34 -1.32 -5.25
C LEU A 57 1.35 -2.82 -5.58
N VAL A 58 2.52 -3.45 -5.55
CA VAL A 58 2.67 -4.87 -5.91
C VAL A 58 2.33 -5.79 -4.74
N ALA A 59 2.86 -5.51 -3.55
CA ALA A 59 2.73 -6.38 -2.38
C ALA A 59 1.58 -5.97 -1.45
N GLY A 60 1.08 -4.73 -1.54
CA GLY A 60 -0.07 -4.27 -0.77
C GLY A 60 0.21 -3.97 0.70
N ILE A 61 -0.75 -4.35 1.54
CA ILE A 61 -0.76 -4.09 2.98
C ILE A 61 0.54 -4.52 3.69
N PRO A 62 1.10 -5.73 3.44
CA PRO A 62 2.35 -6.14 4.07
C PRO A 62 3.53 -5.19 3.79
N SER A 63 3.65 -4.66 2.57
CA SER A 63 4.70 -3.69 2.22
C SER A 63 4.51 -2.35 2.96
N ALA A 64 3.28 -1.86 3.03
CA ALA A 64 2.97 -0.62 3.77
C ALA A 64 3.27 -0.77 5.27
N ALA A 65 2.89 -1.91 5.86
CA ALA A 65 3.21 -2.25 7.24
C ALA A 65 4.72 -2.31 7.47
N LEU A 66 5.47 -2.95 6.57
CA LEU A 66 6.93 -3.03 6.64
C LEU A 66 7.56 -1.63 6.52
N TYR A 67 7.10 -0.78 5.61
CA TYR A 67 7.56 0.59 5.47
C TYR A 67 7.45 1.36 6.78
N TRP A 68 6.28 1.35 7.42
CA TRP A 68 6.09 2.05 8.70
C TRP A 68 6.85 1.40 9.84
N PHE A 69 6.96 0.08 9.86
CA PHE A 69 7.77 -0.62 10.85
C PHE A 69 9.22 -0.13 10.78
N VAL A 70 9.87 -0.19 9.61
CA VAL A 70 11.29 0.21 9.52
C VAL A 70 11.52 1.72 9.61
N ASN A 71 10.57 2.55 9.14
CA ASN A 71 10.77 4.00 9.08
C ASN A 71 10.16 4.78 10.24
N LYS A 72 9.29 4.18 11.06
CA LYS A 72 8.53 4.89 12.09
C LYS A 72 8.59 4.22 13.46
N PHE A 73 8.72 2.89 13.52
CA PHE A 73 8.91 2.18 14.80
C PHE A 73 10.21 2.60 15.52
N ASP A 74 11.27 2.89 14.77
CA ASP A 74 12.55 3.40 15.31
C ASP A 74 12.47 4.85 15.85
N ARG A 75 11.35 5.55 15.62
CA ARG A 75 11.19 6.98 15.97
C ARG A 75 10.12 7.24 17.05
N ALA A 76 9.60 6.19 17.68
CA ALA A 76 8.65 6.24 18.80
C ALA A 76 9.39 6.05 20.12
#